data_AF-A0A4Y2F5W2-F1
#
_entry.id   AF-A0A4Y2F5W2-F1
#
_cell.length_a   1.000
_cell.length_b   1.000
_cell.length_c   1.000
_cell.angle_alpha   90.00
_cell.angle_beta   90.00
_cell.angle_gamma   90.00
#
_symmetry.space_group_name_H-M   'P 1'
#
loop_
_entity.id
_entity.type
_entity.pdbx_description
1 polymer ?
#
loop_
_entity_poly.entity_id
_entity_poly.type
_entity_poly.pdbx_seq_one_letter_code
_entity_poly.pdbx_strand_id
1 'polypeptide(L)'
;MTAQLIAREPDEIANDYGEVKKILLKRYKLTPEKFRQKFFMHNKNLGSAWKNFAYELRSFFNEWVNGVKADSFEKLSDLIITDQIKRKVSQEIKDHFIDYWSKLNSPDDLVEKLDDYDTLRSTLRSKQPRKEGHYDKQDSLKDDSAFTTNGNKKTVRYYT
;
A
#
# COMPACT_ATOMS: atom_id res chain seq x y z
N MET A 1 -0.94 -24.25 24.67
CA MET A 1 -0.21 -25.03 23.65
C MET A 1 1.19 -24.47 23.36
N THR A 2 1.90 -23.89 24.34
CA THR A 2 3.26 -23.35 24.17
C THR A 2 4.35 -24.31 24.65
N ALA A 3 4.04 -25.20 25.61
CA ALA A 3 5.02 -26.09 26.24
C ALA A 3 5.50 -27.26 25.37
N GLN A 4 4.74 -27.69 24.36
CA GLN A 4 5.12 -28.83 23.50
C GLN A 4 6.05 -28.45 22.33
N LEU A 5 6.34 -27.15 22.13
CA LEU A 5 7.15 -26.70 20.98
C LEU A 5 8.66 -26.84 21.18
N ILE A 6 9.13 -26.90 22.42
CA ILE A 6 10.56 -26.94 22.78
C ILE A 6 11.09 -28.39 22.83
N ALA A 7 10.24 -29.37 23.11
CA ALA A 7 10.62 -30.77 23.37
C ALA A 7 11.16 -31.59 22.17
N ARG A 8 11.33 -30.97 20.98
CA ARG A 8 11.85 -31.65 19.77
C ARG A 8 13.23 -31.14 19.34
N GLU A 9 13.67 -30.00 19.85
CA GLU A 9 15.03 -29.50 19.63
C GLU A 9 15.91 -29.96 20.80
N PRO A 10 17.21 -30.28 20.59
CA PRO A 10 18.10 -30.70 21.66
C PRO A 10 18.18 -29.64 22.78
N ASP A 11 18.28 -30.09 24.04
CA ASP A 11 18.22 -29.24 25.24
C ASP A 11 19.25 -28.09 25.24
N GLU A 12 20.35 -28.24 24.49
CA GLU A 12 21.38 -27.22 24.29
C GLU A 12 20.88 -26.00 23.49
N ILE A 13 19.97 -26.20 22.52
CA ILE A 13 19.37 -25.12 21.71
C ILE A 13 18.27 -24.40 22.51
N ALA A 14 17.57 -25.11 23.40
CA ALA A 14 16.50 -24.54 24.22
C ALA A 14 16.99 -23.45 25.20
N ASN A 15 18.28 -23.47 25.56
CA ASN A 15 18.90 -22.48 26.45
C ASN A 15 19.40 -21.22 25.71
N ASP A 16 19.54 -21.26 24.38
CA ASP A 16 19.88 -20.08 23.56
C ASP A 16 18.60 -19.41 23.05
N TYR A 17 18.20 -18.31 23.72
CA TYR A 17 17.05 -17.52 23.32
C TYR A 17 17.13 -17.02 21.86
N GLY A 18 18.32 -16.70 21.38
CA GLY A 18 18.55 -16.27 20.00
C GLY A 18 18.24 -17.37 18.99
N GLU A 19 18.70 -18.59 19.25
CA GLU A 19 18.43 -19.74 18.39
C GLU A 19 16.96 -20.18 18.44
N VAL A 20 16.36 -20.25 19.63
CA VAL A 20 14.92 -20.50 19.79
C VAL A 20 14.11 -19.46 19.01
N LYS A 21 14.47 -18.17 19.13
CA LYS A 21 13.82 -17.08 18.40
C LYS A 21 13.95 -17.28 16.89
N LYS A 22 15.12 -17.62 16.36
CA LYS A 22 15.33 -17.90 14.93
C LYS A 22 14.45 -19.06 14.44
N ILE A 23 14.39 -20.16 15.19
CA ILE A 23 13.56 -21.34 14.84
C ILE A 23 12.08 -20.96 14.80
N LEU A 24 11.60 -20.23 15.80
CA LEU A 24 10.21 -19.76 15.85
C LEU A 24 9.91 -18.83 14.66
N LEU A 25 10.77 -17.84 14.40
CA LEU A 25 10.60 -16.95 13.25
C LEU A 25 10.54 -17.72 11.93
N LYS A 26 11.44 -18.69 11.73
CA LYS A 26 11.46 -19.53 10.52
C LYS A 26 10.18 -20.37 10.40
N ARG A 27 9.76 -21.05 11.49
CA ARG A 27 8.58 -21.93 11.50
C ARG A 27 7.27 -21.17 11.27
N TYR A 28 7.13 -19.96 11.84
CA TYR A 28 5.95 -19.11 11.63
C TYR A 28 6.04 -18.22 10.38
N LYS A 29 7.10 -18.35 9.59
CA LYS A 29 7.38 -17.49 8.42
C LYS A 29 7.33 -16.00 8.80
N LEU A 30 7.87 -15.70 9.98
CA LEU A 30 8.25 -14.41 10.58
C LEU A 30 9.19 -13.57 9.69
N THR A 31 8.72 -12.91 8.64
CA THR A 31 9.59 -12.05 7.80
C THR A 31 9.58 -10.60 8.27
N PRO A 32 10.65 -9.82 7.97
CA PRO A 32 10.67 -8.37 8.25
C PRO A 32 9.47 -7.64 7.63
N GLU A 33 9.06 -8.06 6.43
CA GLU A 33 7.87 -7.53 5.73
C GLU A 33 6.57 -7.73 6.54
N LYS A 34 6.40 -8.86 7.24
CA LYS A 34 5.21 -9.04 8.10
C LYS A 34 5.22 -8.10 9.30
N PHE A 35 6.39 -7.83 9.88
CA PHE A 35 6.52 -6.88 10.97
C PHE A 35 6.27 -5.45 10.50
N ARG A 36 6.75 -5.08 9.31
CA ARG A 36 6.41 -3.83 8.63
C ARG A 36 4.91 -3.66 8.46
N GLN A 37 4.23 -4.66 7.89
CA GLN A 37 2.77 -4.64 7.70
C GLN A 37 2.05 -4.46 9.04
N LYS A 38 2.45 -5.21 10.07
CA LYS A 38 1.90 -5.04 11.42
C LYS A 38 2.14 -3.64 11.94
N PHE A 39 3.35 -3.10 11.89
CA PHE A 39 3.64 -1.74 12.36
C PHE A 39 2.69 -0.69 11.76
N PHE A 40 2.39 -0.83 10.46
CA PHE A 40 1.62 0.15 9.71
C PHE A 40 0.11 -0.05 9.68
N MET A 41 -0.37 -1.27 9.91
CA MET A 41 -1.79 -1.63 9.89
C MET A 41 -2.35 -1.92 11.30
N HIS A 42 -1.49 -1.98 12.32
CA HIS A 42 -1.90 -2.28 13.68
C HIS A 42 -2.75 -1.15 14.25
N ASN A 43 -3.96 -1.52 14.66
CA ASN A 43 -4.88 -0.63 15.34
C ASN A 43 -4.91 -0.96 16.81
N LYS A 44 -5.12 0.06 17.65
CA LYS A 44 -5.27 -0.14 19.08
C LYS A 44 -6.54 -0.95 19.35
N ASN A 45 -6.38 -2.06 20.08
CA ASN A 45 -7.52 -2.85 20.54
C ASN A 45 -8.45 -2.02 21.46
N LEU A 46 -9.75 -2.25 21.32
CA LEU A 46 -10.76 -1.72 22.24
C LEU A 46 -10.48 -2.25 23.65
N GLY A 47 -10.46 -1.36 24.65
CA GLY A 47 -10.17 -1.72 26.05
C GLY A 47 -8.69 -1.92 26.42
N SER A 48 -7.75 -1.93 25.47
CA SER A 48 -6.31 -1.98 25.81
C SER A 48 -5.79 -0.61 26.28
N ALA A 49 -4.74 -0.61 27.10
CA ALA A 49 -4.04 0.62 27.47
C ALA A 49 -3.17 1.15 26.31
N TRP A 50 -3.06 2.47 26.18
CA TRP A 50 -2.16 3.10 25.19
C TRP A 50 -0.70 2.68 25.36
N LYS A 51 -0.26 2.43 26.59
CA LYS A 51 1.09 1.92 26.89
C LYS A 51 1.37 0.57 26.22
N ASN A 52 0.37 -0.32 26.20
CA ASN A 52 0.50 -1.63 25.56
C ASN A 52 0.58 -1.48 24.04
N PHE A 53 -0.26 -0.61 23.46
CA PHE A 53 -0.22 -0.33 22.02
C PHE A 53 1.12 0.26 21.58
N ALA A 54 1.67 1.22 22.34
CA ALA A 54 3.00 1.78 22.07
C ALA A 54 4.11 0.71 22.17
N TYR A 55 4.01 -0.20 23.14
CA TYR A 55 4.94 -1.33 23.27
C TYR A 55 4.87 -2.27 22.06
N GLU A 56 3.67 -2.65 21.62
CA GLU A 56 3.46 -3.49 20.44
C GLU A 56 4.01 -2.83 19.17
N LEU A 57 3.69 -1.56 18.94
CA LEU A 57 4.22 -0.80 17.81
C LEU A 57 5.76 -0.76 17.82
N ARG A 58 6.36 -0.45 18.97
CA ARG A 58 7.82 -0.42 19.13
C ARG A 58 8.42 -1.80 18.86
N SER A 59 7.76 -2.87 19.30
CA SER A 59 8.21 -4.23 19.03
C SER A 59 8.18 -4.54 17.54
N PHE A 60 7.09 -4.23 16.84
CA PHE A 60 7.00 -4.48 15.40
C PHE A 60 8.02 -3.67 14.62
N PHE A 61 8.20 -2.39 14.98
CA PHE A 61 9.21 -1.53 14.37
C PHE A 61 10.62 -2.09 14.55
N ASN A 62 11.00 -2.46 15.78
CA ASN A 62 12.33 -3.00 16.06
C ASN A 62 12.59 -4.32 15.32
N GLU A 63 11.63 -5.25 15.30
CA GLU A 63 11.78 -6.52 14.57
C GLU A 63 11.89 -6.30 13.06
N TRP A 64 11.18 -5.30 12.51
CA TRP A 64 11.29 -4.93 11.10
C TRP A 64 12.65 -4.33 10.77
N VAL A 65 13.06 -3.27 11.48
CA VAL A 65 14.32 -2.53 11.27
C VAL A 65 15.54 -3.45 11.45
N ASN A 66 15.55 -4.25 12.51
CA ASN A 66 16.60 -5.25 12.73
C ASN A 66 16.59 -6.33 11.66
N GLY A 67 15.40 -6.76 11.23
CA GLY A 67 15.22 -7.78 10.20
C GLY A 67 15.74 -7.37 8.83
N VAL A 68 15.64 -6.09 8.47
CA VAL A 68 16.24 -5.53 7.23
C VAL A 68 17.66 -4.99 7.43
N LYS A 69 18.22 -5.11 8.65
CA LYS A 69 19.56 -4.63 9.02
C LYS A 69 19.75 -3.13 8.74
N ALA A 70 18.74 -2.32 9.02
CA ALA A 70 18.85 -0.87 8.99
C ALA A 70 19.51 -0.37 10.29
N ASP A 71 20.84 -0.37 10.29
CA ASP A 71 21.72 -0.09 11.42
C ASP A 71 22.22 1.36 11.48
N SER A 72 21.84 2.19 10.50
CA SER A 72 22.15 3.63 10.47
C SER A 72 20.87 4.46 10.35
N PHE A 73 20.96 5.73 10.76
CA PHE A 73 19.87 6.70 10.57
C PHE A 73 19.51 6.85 9.09
N GLU A 74 20.51 6.85 8.20
CA GLU A 74 20.33 6.92 6.74
C GLU A 74 19.48 5.75 6.23
N LYS A 75 19.86 4.51 6.54
CA LYS A 75 19.09 3.32 6.12
C LYS A 75 17.68 3.32 6.69
N LEU A 76 17.50 3.78 7.92
CA LEU A 76 16.18 3.91 8.51
C LEU A 76 15.35 4.99 7.80
N SER A 77 15.95 6.14 7.50
CA SER A 77 15.33 7.22 6.75
C SER A 77 14.87 6.74 5.38
N ASP A 78 15.75 6.06 4.64
CA ASP A 78 15.46 5.47 3.33
C ASP A 78 14.26 4.52 3.40
N LEU A 79 14.25 3.63 4.40
CA LEU A 79 13.18 2.67 4.61
C LEU A 79 11.82 3.37 4.86
N ILE A 80 11.81 4.41 5.69
CA ILE A 80 10.60 5.16 6.02
C ILE A 80 10.11 5.98 4.82
N ILE A 81 11.00 6.67 4.11
CA ILE A 81 10.67 7.46 2.91
C ILE A 81 10.13 6.54 1.82
N THR A 82 10.82 5.43 1.55
CA THR A 82 10.39 4.39 0.62
C THR A 82 8.96 3.95 0.91
N ASP A 83 8.65 3.68 2.18
CA ASP A 83 7.31 3.25 2.57
C ASP A 83 6.24 4.32 2.41
N GLN A 84 6.58 5.59 2.65
CA GLN A 84 5.67 6.70 2.36
C GLN A 84 5.37 6.83 0.86
N ILE A 85 6.38 6.63 -0.01
CA ILE A 85 6.18 6.62 -1.46
C ILE A 85 5.29 5.43 -1.85
N LYS A 86 5.60 4.21 -1.38
CA LYS A 86 4.80 3.01 -1.66
C LYS A 86 3.32 3.16 -1.28
N ARG A 87 3.00 3.93 -0.23
CA ARG A 87 1.61 4.21 0.18
C ARG A 87 0.85 5.09 -0.83
N LYS A 88 1.56 5.96 -1.56
CA LYS A 88 0.99 6.87 -2.57
C LYS A 88 0.84 6.21 -3.94
N VAL A 89 1.59 5.14 -4.21
CA VAL A 89 1.51 4.39 -5.48
C VAL A 89 0.21 3.59 -5.57
N SER A 90 -0.44 3.63 -6.74
CA SER A 90 -1.70 2.92 -7.03
C SER A 90 -1.50 1.40 -7.05
N GLN A 91 -2.59 0.65 -6.90
CA GLN A 91 -2.52 -0.83 -6.92
C GLN A 91 -2.10 -1.37 -8.30
N GLU A 92 -2.55 -0.76 -9.40
CA GLU A 92 -2.15 -1.11 -10.78
C GLU A 92 -0.62 -1.15 -10.92
N ILE A 93 0.06 -0.13 -10.41
CA ILE A 93 1.51 -0.05 -10.44
C ILE A 93 2.09 -1.12 -9.50
N LYS A 94 1.60 -1.26 -8.27
CA LYS A 94 2.10 -2.28 -7.33
C LYS A 94 2.06 -3.69 -7.91
N ASP A 95 0.99 -4.03 -8.62
CA ASP A 95 0.80 -5.36 -9.22
C ASP A 95 1.82 -5.65 -10.32
N HIS A 96 2.23 -4.63 -11.09
CA HIS A 96 3.32 -4.75 -12.07
C HIS A 96 4.68 -5.08 -11.42
N PHE A 97 4.87 -4.68 -10.16
CA PHE A 97 6.13 -4.80 -9.42
C PHE A 97 6.08 -5.91 -8.34
N ILE A 98 5.08 -6.80 -8.35
CA ILE A 98 4.73 -7.65 -7.20
C ILE A 98 5.90 -8.51 -6.65
N ASP A 99 6.76 -9.04 -7.51
CA ASP A 99 7.86 -9.95 -7.13
C ASP A 99 9.04 -9.26 -6.43
N TYR A 100 9.14 -7.94 -6.58
CA TYR A 100 10.25 -7.13 -6.08
C TYR A 100 9.80 -5.93 -5.24
N TRP A 101 8.50 -5.64 -5.17
CA TRP A 101 7.93 -4.54 -4.38
C TRP A 101 8.37 -4.56 -2.92
N SER A 102 8.46 -5.74 -2.31
CA SER A 102 8.90 -5.91 -0.91
C SER A 102 10.43 -5.77 -0.72
N LYS A 103 11.21 -5.79 -1.80
CA LYS A 103 12.68 -5.72 -1.78
C LYS A 103 13.20 -4.29 -1.99
N LEU A 104 12.39 -3.42 -2.59
CA LEU A 104 12.71 -2.01 -2.78
C LEU A 104 12.72 -1.29 -1.43
N ASN A 105 13.90 -1.11 -0.82
CA ASN A 105 14.07 -0.39 0.45
C ASN A 105 14.83 0.94 0.31
N SER A 106 15.30 1.23 -0.90
CA SER A 106 15.93 2.49 -1.28
C SER A 106 14.87 3.39 -1.94
N PRO A 107 14.73 4.65 -1.51
CA PRO A 107 13.80 5.58 -2.12
C PRO A 107 14.22 5.90 -3.56
N ASP A 108 15.52 6.02 -3.83
CA ASP A 108 16.06 6.34 -5.16
C ASP A 108 15.75 5.20 -6.14
N ASP A 109 16.03 3.95 -5.75
CA ASP A 109 15.74 2.76 -6.58
C ASP A 109 14.24 2.64 -6.87
N LEU A 110 13.39 2.97 -5.88
CA LEU A 110 11.94 2.94 -6.04
C LEU A 110 11.47 4.02 -7.03
N VAL A 111 11.97 5.25 -6.91
CA VAL A 111 11.58 6.36 -7.78
C VAL A 111 12.00 6.10 -9.22
N GLU A 112 13.24 5.65 -9.44
CA GLU A 112 13.73 5.30 -10.79
C GLU A 112 12.79 4.28 -11.47
N LYS A 113 12.39 3.25 -10.73
CA LYS A 113 11.48 2.20 -11.22
C LYS A 113 10.06 2.73 -11.53
N LEU A 114 9.58 3.70 -10.77
CA LEU A 114 8.28 4.33 -11.02
C LEU A 114 8.34 5.24 -12.25
N ASP A 115 9.40 6.04 -12.39
CA ASP A 115 9.60 6.93 -13.54
C ASP A 115 9.79 6.15 -14.86
N ASP A 116 10.52 5.02 -14.81
CA ASP A 116 10.64 4.07 -15.92
C ASP A 116 9.25 3.59 -16.39
N TYR A 117 8.41 3.20 -15.43
CA TYR A 117 7.05 2.72 -15.71
C TYR A 117 6.17 3.82 -16.31
N ASP A 118 6.20 5.03 -15.76
CA ASP A 118 5.41 6.15 -16.27
C ASP A 118 5.85 6.54 -17.70
N THR A 119 7.16 6.46 -17.99
CA THR A 119 7.71 6.65 -19.33
C THR A 119 7.18 5.58 -20.29
N LEU A 120 7.25 4.29 -19.94
CA LEU A 120 6.72 3.21 -20.76
C LEU A 120 5.21 3.34 -20.98
N ARG A 121 4.45 3.65 -19.93
CA ARG A 121 3.00 3.81 -20.00
C ARG A 121 2.58 4.98 -20.88
N SER A 122 3.29 6.11 -20.80
CA SER A 122 3.03 7.27 -21.65
C SER A 122 3.30 6.97 -23.13
N THR A 123 4.39 6.25 -23.45
CA THR A 123 4.70 5.85 -24.84
C THR A 123 3.69 4.85 -25.41
N LEU A 124 3.17 3.92 -24.60
CA LEU A 124 2.10 3.01 -25.04
C LEU A 124 0.81 3.77 -25.34
N ARG A 125 0.47 4.76 -24.50
CA ARG A 125 -0.74 5.57 -24.67
C ARG A 125 -0.65 6.54 -25.84
N SER A 126 0.54 7.08 -26.16
CA SER A 126 0.74 7.95 -27.33
C SER A 126 0.70 7.20 -28.67
N LYS A 127 1.01 5.90 -28.66
CA LYS A 127 0.93 5.02 -29.85
C LYS A 127 -0.47 4.50 -30.15
N GLN A 128 -1.44 4.66 -29.24
CA GLN A 128 -2.82 4.35 -29.56
C GLN A 128 -3.35 5.38 -30.56
N PRO A 129 -3.83 4.98 -31.75
CA PRO A 129 -4.41 5.92 -32.69
C PRO A 129 -5.58 6.61 -31.99
N ARG A 130 -5.53 7.94 -31.91
CA ARG A 130 -6.71 8.73 -31.58
C ARG A 130 -7.79 8.24 -32.53
N LYS A 131 -8.90 7.71 -32.01
CA LYS A 131 -10.10 7.55 -32.82
C LYS A 131 -10.46 8.94 -33.28
N GLU A 132 -10.11 9.24 -34.52
CA GLU A 132 -10.44 10.45 -35.24
C GLU A 132 -11.97 10.52 -35.21
N GLY A 133 -12.49 11.44 -34.40
CA GLY A 133 -13.92 11.68 -34.34
C GLY A 133 -14.35 12.13 -35.72
N HIS A 134 -15.05 11.27 -36.45
CA HIS A 134 -15.83 11.68 -37.60
C HIS A 134 -16.83 12.73 -37.11
N TYR A 135 -16.51 14.00 -37.34
CA TYR A 135 -17.49 15.06 -37.22
C TYR A 135 -18.43 14.94 -38.42
N ASP A 136 -19.56 14.27 -38.23
CA ASP A 136 -20.68 14.43 -39.15
C ASP A 136 -21.24 15.85 -38.96
N LYS A 137 -20.74 16.76 -39.82
CA LYS A 137 -21.49 17.96 -40.20
C LYS A 137 -22.76 17.47 -40.90
N GLN A 138 -23.91 17.67 -40.25
CA GLN A 138 -25.15 17.77 -41.00
C GLN A 138 -25.77 19.15 -40.78
N ASP A 139 -26.05 19.75 -41.92
CA ASP A 139 -26.45 21.13 -42.14
C ASP A 139 -27.81 21.49 -41.54
N SER A 140 -27.88 22.77 -41.20
CA SER A 140 -29.05 23.65 -41.01
C SER A 140 -30.44 23.14 -41.42
N LEU A 141 -31.39 23.30 -40.49
CA LEU A 141 -32.68 23.92 -40.81
C LEU A 141 -33.12 24.81 -39.65
N LYS A 142 -33.18 26.11 -39.95
CA LYS A 142 -33.92 27.09 -39.15
C LYS A 142 -35.40 26.79 -39.34
N ASP A 143 -36.17 26.80 -38.25
CA ASP A 143 -37.58 27.15 -38.35
C ASP A 143 -37.97 27.98 -37.13
N ASP A 144 -38.32 29.23 -37.40
CA ASP A 144 -38.86 30.19 -36.45
C ASP A 144 -40.37 29.94 -36.34
N SER A 145 -40.88 29.59 -35.16
CA SER A 145 -42.29 29.82 -34.84
C SER A 145 -42.47 30.21 -33.38
N ALA A 146 -42.90 31.45 -33.18
CA ALA A 146 -43.21 32.07 -31.90
C ALA A 146 -44.54 31.57 -31.29
N PHE A 147 -44.77 31.99 -30.02
CA PHE A 147 -46.04 31.98 -29.26
C PHE A 147 -46.41 30.60 -28.63
N THR A 148 -46.77 30.40 -27.34
CA THR A 148 -47.33 31.23 -26.24
C THR A 148 -47.20 30.59 -24.84
N THR A 149 -47.34 31.45 -23.81
CA THR A 149 -48.04 31.27 -22.51
C THR A 149 -47.52 30.30 -21.43
N ASN A 150 -46.88 30.92 -20.42
CA ASN A 150 -47.28 31.01 -19.01
C ASN A 150 -47.87 29.79 -18.27
N GLY A 151 -47.28 29.44 -17.11
CA GLY A 151 -47.89 28.52 -16.14
C GLY A 151 -46.98 28.12 -14.97
N ASN A 152 -46.90 28.95 -13.93
CA ASN A 152 -46.37 28.61 -12.61
C ASN A 152 -47.05 27.35 -12.02
N LYS A 153 -46.26 26.38 -11.51
CA LYS A 153 -46.58 25.62 -10.28
C LYS A 153 -45.31 25.18 -9.53
N LYS A 154 -45.08 25.77 -8.35
CA LYS A 154 -44.34 25.17 -7.23
C LYS A 154 -45.14 23.98 -6.67
N THR A 155 -44.48 22.97 -6.07
CA THR A 155 -44.82 22.16 -4.85
C THR A 155 -43.75 21.05 -4.75
N VAL A 156 -42.74 21.07 -3.87
CA VAL A 156 -42.65 20.73 -2.41
C VAL A 156 -42.62 19.20 -2.08
N ARG A 157 -41.45 18.77 -1.54
CA ARG A 157 -41.14 17.72 -0.50
C ARG A 157 -41.53 16.24 -0.81
N TYR A 158 -40.84 15.20 -0.31
CA TYR A 158 -40.54 14.85 1.10
C TYR A 158 -39.27 13.98 1.31
N TYR A 159 -38.82 13.98 2.57
CA TYR A 159 -37.77 13.17 3.22
C TYR A 159 -38.16 11.70 3.42
N THR A 160 -37.16 10.84 3.59
CA THR A 160 -36.84 10.14 4.85
C THR A 160 -35.33 9.95 4.94
#